data_AF-A0A1G8RBK4-F1
#
_entry.id   AF-A0A1G8RBK4-F1
#
_cell.length_a   1.000
_cell.length_b   1.000
_cell.length_c   1.000
_cell.angle_alpha   90.00
_cell.angle_beta   90.00
_cell.angle_gamma   90.00
#
_symmetry.space_group_name_H-M   'P 1'
#
loop_
_entity.id
_entity.type
_entity.pdbx_description
1 polymer ?
#
loop_
_entity_poly.entity_id
_entity_poly.type
_entity_poly.pdbx_seq_one_letter_code
_entity_poly.pdbx_strand_id
1 'polypeptide(L)' 'MAKKAPNLETATEIRRVTKGYFGDPKGFEEILYRTKNNRYVLLQRGGHESPFQEEKITQILKVDAEAWLASL' A
#
# COMPACT_ATOMS: atom_id res chain seq x y z
N MET A 1 -12.27 -4.08 19.97
CA MET A 1 -10.96 -3.39 19.85
C MET A 1 -10.80 -2.96 18.39
N ALA A 2 -11.05 -1.70 18.07
CA ALA A 2 -10.91 -1.23 16.69
C ALA A 2 -9.42 -1.20 16.32
N LYS A 3 -9.01 -1.98 15.31
CA LYS A 3 -7.66 -1.87 14.73
C LYS A 3 -7.55 -0.47 14.15
N LYS A 4 -6.89 0.43 14.87
CA LYS A 4 -6.68 1.82 14.47
C LYS A 4 -5.91 1.77 13.14
N ALA A 5 -6.52 2.26 12.06
CA ALA A 5 -5.86 2.35 10.77
C ALA A 5 -4.53 3.11 10.96
N PRO A 6 -3.42 2.65 10.36
CA PRO A 6 -2.15 3.31 10.54
C PRO A 6 -2.21 4.72 9.97
N ASN A 7 -1.70 5.70 10.70
CA ASN A 7 -1.71 7.11 10.30
C ASN A 7 -0.79 7.33 9.09
N LEU A 8 -1.35 7.25 7.88
CA LEU A 8 -0.63 7.54 6.63
C LEU A 8 -0.32 9.04 6.45
N GLU A 9 -1.05 9.93 7.11
CA GLU A 9 -0.85 11.39 7.03
C GLU A 9 0.56 11.85 7.44
N THR A 10 1.20 11.09 8.33
CA THR A 10 2.57 11.37 8.80
C THR A 10 3.59 10.37 8.27
N ALA A 11 3.16 9.44 7.43
CA ALA A 11 4.00 8.41 6.88
C ALA A 11 4.70 8.91 5.62
N THR A 12 5.96 8.52 5.46
CA THR A 12 6.76 8.83 4.27
C THR A 12 6.52 7.76 3.22
N GLU A 13 6.12 8.15 2.01
CA GLU A 13 6.07 7.24 0.88
C GLU A 13 7.49 6.76 0.54
N ILE A 14 7.71 5.45 0.56
CA ILE A 14 8.98 4.82 0.20
C ILE A 14 8.99 4.49 -1.29
N ARG A 15 7.90 3.91 -1.79
CA ARG A 15 7.77 3.50 -3.19
C ARG A 15 6.31 3.35 -3.57
N ARG A 16 5.98 3.72 -4.80
CA ARG A 16 4.69 3.50 -5.44
C ARG A 16 4.86 2.67 -6.70
N VAL A 17 3.96 1.70 -6.89
CA VAL A 17 3.87 0.88 -8.08
C VAL A 17 2.44 0.90 -8.57
N THR A 18 2.27 1.28 -9.84
CA THR A 18 0.97 1.30 -10.48
C THR A 18 0.96 0.23 -11.56
N LYS A 19 -0.05 -0.63 -11.52
CA LYS A 19 -0.31 -1.67 -12.51
C LYS A 19 -1.60 -1.28 -13.24
N GLY A 20 -1.47 -0.90 -14.50
CA GLY A 20 -2.57 -0.41 -15.33
C GLY A 20 -2.38 1.06 -15.70
N TYR A 21 -3.47 1.69 -16.15
CA TYR A 21 -3.50 3.08 -16.61
C TYR A 21 -4.65 3.84 -15.95
N PHE A 22 -4.62 5.17 -16.08
CA PHE A 22 -5.67 6.02 -15.53
C PHE A 22 -7.04 5.67 -16.14
N GLY A 23 -8.00 5.32 -15.30
CA GLY A 23 -9.33 4.87 -15.73
C GLY A 23 -9.44 3.39 -16.06
N ASP A 24 -8.38 2.59 -15.87
CA ASP A 24 -8.48 1.14 -16.01
C ASP A 24 -9.27 0.55 -14.83
N PRO A 25 -10.43 -0.08 -15.06
CA PRO A 25 -11.25 -0.62 -13.98
C PRO A 25 -10.57 -1.79 -13.27
N LYS A 26 -9.61 -2.47 -13.92
CA LYS A 26 -8.81 -3.57 -13.36
C LYS A 26 -7.47 -3.11 -12.79
N GLY A 27 -7.13 -1.84 -13.00
CA GLY A 27 -5.87 -1.26 -12.60
C GLY A 27 -5.81 -1.07 -11.09
N PHE A 28 -4.62 -1.20 -10.52
CA PHE A 28 -4.40 -0.99 -9.11
C PHE A 28 -3.03 -0.38 -8.86
N GLU A 29 -2.89 0.28 -7.72
CA GLU A 29 -1.64 0.80 -7.24
C GLU A 29 -1.35 0.27 -5.83
N GLU A 30 -0.09 0.00 -5.60
CA GLU A 30 0.46 -0.45 -4.34
C GLU A 30 1.51 0.57 -3.91
N ILE A 31 1.33 1.13 -2.73
CA ILE A 31 2.17 2.18 -2.18
C ILE A 31 2.71 1.71 -0.83
N LEU A 32 4.03 1.60 -0.73
CA LEU A 32 4.71 1.30 0.51
C LEU A 32 5.05 2.59 1.23
N TYR A 33 4.56 2.72 2.46
CA TYR A 33 4.84 3.81 3.37
C TYR A 33 5.70 3.35 4.55
N ARG A 34 6.46 4.29 5.12
CA ARG A 34 7.17 4.15 6.39
C ARG A 34 6.68 5.22 7.36
N THR A 35 6.10 4.77 8.46
CA THR A 35 5.66 5.66 9.54
C THR A 35 6.85 6.18 10.37
N LYS A 36 6.66 7.26 11.12
CA LYS A 36 7.68 7.81 12.04
C LYS A 36 8.19 6.80 13.08
N ASN A 37 7.36 5.84 13.46
CA ASN A 37 7.73 4.77 14.39
C ASN A 37 8.43 3.59 13.70
N ASN A 38 9.00 3.81 12.51
CA ASN A 38 9.73 2.81 11.75
C ASN A 38 8.90 1.58 11.34
N ARG A 39 7.57 1.69 11.34
CA ARG A 39 6.66 0.64 10.87
C ARG A 39 6.37 0.82 9.39
N TYR A 40 6.29 -0.28 8.66
CA TYR A 40 5.98 -0.31 7.24
C TYR A 40 4.48 -0.55 7.03
N VAL A 41 3.92 0.13 6.04
CA VAL A 41 2.50 0.06 5.71
C VAL A 41 2.37 -0.05 4.20
N LEU A 42 1.70 -1.10 3.74
CA LEU A 42 1.36 -1.27 2.34
C LEU A 42 -0.08 -0.83 2.13
N LEU A 43 -0.25 0.20 1.31
CA LEU A 43 -1.52 0.70 0.81
C LEU A 43 -1.77 0.08 -0.55
N GLN A 44 -2.88 -0.63 -0.71
CA GLN A 44 -3.27 -1.24 -1.98
C GLN A 44 -4.65 -0.71 -2.33
N ARG A 45 -4.80 -0.11 -3.51
CA ARG A 45 -6.08 0.44 -3.98
C ARG A 45 -6.16 0.35 -5.49
N GLY A 46 -7.37 0.24 -6.04
CA GLY A 46 -7.53 0.13 -7.48
C GLY A 46 -8.94 0.41 -7.95
N GLY A 47 -9.16 0.14 -9.23
CA GLY A 47 -10.46 0.26 -9.87
C GLY A 47 -11.44 -0.80 -9.37
N HIS A 48 -12.70 -0.62 -9.72
CA HIS A 48 -13.82 -1.43 -9.25
C HIS A 48 -13.72 -2.93 -9.61
N GLU A 49 -13.03 -3.27 -10.70
CA GLU A 49 -12.80 -4.64 -11.16
C GLU A 49 -11.40 -5.16 -10.78
N SER A 50 -10.62 -4.39 -10.04
CA SER A 50 -9.30 -4.80 -9.56
C SER A 50 -9.43 -5.70 -8.32
N PRO A 51 -8.42 -6.53 -8.01
CA PRO A 51 -8.38 -7.30 -6.75
C PRO A 51 -8.33 -6.40 -5.50
N PHE A 52 -8.11 -5.10 -5.66
CA PHE A 52 -8.05 -4.08 -4.61
C PHE A 52 -9.12 -3.01 -4.82
N GLN A 53 -10.37 -3.43 -5.08
CA GLN A 53 -11.54 -2.57 -5.25
C GLN A 53 -11.71 -1.55 -4.12
N GLU A 54 -11.45 -1.96 -2.88
CA GLU A 54 -11.45 -1.10 -1.72
C GLU A 54 -10.02 -0.82 -1.27
N GLU A 55 -9.79 0.41 -0.81
CA GLU A 55 -8.49 0.81 -0.25
C GLU A 55 -8.16 -0.07 0.96
N LYS A 56 -7.10 -0.87 0.82
CA LYS A 56 -6.61 -1.77 1.85
C LYS A 56 -5.29 -1.28 2.40
N ILE A 57 -5.29 -0.99 3.69
CA ILE A 57 -4.12 -0.53 4.42
C ILE A 57 -3.63 -1.65 5.34
N THR A 58 -2.49 -2.24 5.01
CA THR A 58 -1.93 -3.36 5.77
C THR A 58 -0.59 -2.96 6.38
N GLN A 59 -0.45 -3.09 7.70
CA GLN A 59 0.86 -2.95 8.32
C GLN A 59 1.66 -4.23 8.11
N ILE A 60 2.87 -4.10 7.60
CA ILE A 60 3.78 -5.22 7.32
C ILE A 60 5.08 -5.03 8.08
N LEU A 61 5.82 -6.12 8.30
CA LEU A 61 7.14 -6.04 8.92
C LEU A 61 8.16 -5.48 7.92
N LYS A 62 9.33 -5.08 8.45
CA LYS A 62 10.44 -4.61 7.63
C LYS A 62 10.85 -5.65 6.58
N VAL A 63 10.91 -6.92 6.97
CA VAL A 63 11.27 -8.03 6.08
C VAL A 63 10.28 -8.20 4.93
N ASP A 64 8.98 -8.12 5.19
CA ASP A 64 7.95 -8.18 4.15
C ASP A 64 8.02 -6.97 3.21
N ALA A 65 8.30 -5.78 3.76
CA ALA A 65 8.48 -4.58 2.97
C ALA A 65 9.71 -4.67 2.04
N GLU A 66 10.81 -5.22 2.54
CA GLU A 66 12.01 -5.49 1.76
C GLU A 66 11.76 -6.56 0.68
N ALA A 67 11.04 -7.64 1.03
CA ALA A 67 10.65 -8.68 0.08
C ALA A 67 9.72 -8.13 -1.01
N TRP A 68 8.76 -7.28 -0.66
CA TRP A 68 7.89 -6.60 -1.62
C TRP A 68 8.71 -5.70 -2.56
N LEU A 69 9.62 -4.88 -2.02
CA LEU A 69 10.52 -4.03 -2.82
C LEU A 69 11.41 -4.84 -3.77
N ALA A 70 11.87 -6.02 -3.35
CA ALA A 70 12.66 -6.93 -4.17
C ALA A 70 11.84 -7.69 -5.22
N SER A 71 10.51 -7.71 -5.08
CA SER A 71 9.59 -8.39 -6.01
C SER A 71 9.01 -7.47 -7.10
N LEU A 72 9.41 -6.19 -7.10
CA LEU A 72 8.99 -5.19 -8.09
C LEU A 72 9.73 -5.34 -9.43
#